data_AF-A0A096M0U7-F1
#
_entry.id   AF-A0A096M0U7-F1
#
_cell.length_a   1.000
_cell.length_b   1.000
_cell.length_c   1.000
_cell.angle_alpha   90.00
_cell.angle_beta   90.00
_cell.angle_gamma   90.00
#
_symmetry.space_group_name_H-M   'P 1'
#
loop_
_entity.id
_entity.type
_entity.pdbx_description
1 polymer ?
#
loop_
_entity_poly.entity_id
_entity_poly.type
_entity_poly.pdbx_seq_one_letter_code
_entity_poly.pdbx_strand_id
1 'polypeptide(L)'
;LFCLVQASRIDGLRQKLETQGLNDVVYMVINHQGEQAQRLHPMLAERLSDKISLYKQGEQQPDVWQALNGKKDDFIIYDSLCNLRCGRLTHHISLPYSVIGHGHIE
;
A
#
# COMPACT_ATOMS: atom_id res chain seq x y z
N LEU A 1 -3.37 -12.40 -9.57
CA LEU A 1 -2.22 -12.98 -8.83
C LEU A 1 -1.23 -11.93 -8.34
N PHE A 2 -0.85 -10.94 -9.16
CA PHE A 2 0.14 -9.91 -8.80
C PHE A 2 -0.06 -9.30 -7.39
N CYS A 3 -1.27 -8.85 -7.05
CA CYS A 3 -1.56 -8.27 -5.72
C CYS A 3 -1.28 -9.22 -4.55
N LEU A 4 -1.56 -10.53 -4.69
CA LEU A 4 -1.32 -11.52 -3.64
C LEU A 4 0.17 -11.76 -3.41
N VAL A 5 0.98 -11.62 -4.48
CA VAL A 5 2.44 -11.70 -4.38
C VAL A 5 2.99 -10.46 -3.68
N GLN A 6 2.53 -9.26 -4.05
CA GLN A 6 2.91 -8.02 -3.38
C GLN A 6 2.52 -8.05 -1.89
N ALA A 7 1.30 -8.49 -1.57
CA ALA A 7 0.82 -8.62 -0.19
C ALA A 7 1.64 -9.60 0.64
N SER A 8 2.09 -10.72 0.07
CA SER A 8 2.99 -11.64 0.79
C SER A 8 4.40 -11.08 1.06
N ARG A 9 4.78 -9.99 0.39
CA ARG A 9 6.14 -9.40 0.48
C ARG A 9 6.19 -8.12 1.31
N ILE A 10 5.08 -7.39 1.42
CA ILE A 10 5.07 -6.07 2.07
C ILE A 10 5.44 -6.14 3.57
N ASP A 11 5.11 -7.21 4.28
CA ASP A 11 5.54 -7.35 5.68
C ASP A 11 7.04 -7.56 5.81
N GLY A 12 7.66 -8.31 4.89
CA GLY A 12 9.11 -8.45 4.83
C GLY A 12 9.81 -7.12 4.52
N LEU A 13 9.24 -6.32 3.62
CA LEU A 13 9.73 -4.96 3.35
C LEU A 13 9.61 -4.07 4.59
N ARG A 14 8.45 -4.06 5.27
CA ARG A 14 8.24 -3.33 6.53
C ARG A 14 9.32 -3.68 7.55
N GLN A 15 9.53 -4.97 7.81
CA GLN A 15 10.53 -5.44 8.77
C GLN A 15 11.93 -4.96 8.39
N LYS A 16 12.30 -5.01 7.10
CA LYS A 16 13.59 -4.51 6.61
C LYS A 16 13.75 -3.01 6.88
N LEU A 17 12.74 -2.19 6.57
CA LEU A 17 12.78 -0.76 6.81
C LEU A 17 12.88 -0.41 8.31
N GLU A 18 12.15 -1.13 9.17
CA GLU A 18 12.26 -1.00 10.63
C GLU A 18 13.69 -1.29 11.12
N THR A 19 14.32 -2.37 10.62
CA THR A 19 15.71 -2.70 10.98
C THR A 19 16.72 -1.64 10.50
N GLN A 20 16.37 -0.83 9.50
CA GLN A 20 17.18 0.29 9.01
C GLN A 20 16.89 1.60 9.77
N GLY A 21 16.01 1.58 10.76
CA GLY A 21 15.70 2.72 11.63
C GLY A 21 14.41 3.46 11.27
N LEU A 22 13.65 3.02 10.26
CA LEU A 22 12.34 3.58 9.94
C LEU A 22 11.25 2.94 10.84
N ASN A 23 11.37 3.24 12.12
CA ASN A 23 10.37 2.92 13.13
C ASN A 23 9.36 4.09 13.16
N ASP A 24 8.07 3.85 13.37
CA ASP A 24 6.98 4.84 13.29
C ASP A 24 6.36 5.11 11.89
N VAL A 25 6.44 4.12 10.99
CA VAL A 25 5.71 4.14 9.72
C VAL A 25 4.43 3.31 9.82
N VAL A 26 3.29 3.87 9.40
CA VAL A 26 2.02 3.15 9.31
C VAL A 26 1.81 2.64 7.88
N TYR A 27 1.48 1.34 7.76
CA TYR A 27 1.30 0.68 6.47
C TYR A 27 -0.16 0.37 6.21
N MET A 28 -0.61 0.68 4.99
CA MET A 28 -1.99 0.45 4.54
C MET A 28 -1.99 -0.11 3.12
N VAL A 29 -2.80 -1.14 2.90
CA VAL A 29 -3.09 -1.71 1.58
C VAL A 29 -4.53 -1.38 1.21
N ILE A 30 -4.73 -0.88 -0.01
CA ILE A 30 -6.05 -0.57 -0.55
C ILE A 30 -6.45 -1.68 -1.52
N ASN A 31 -7.49 -2.43 -1.17
CA ASN A 31 -8.17 -3.32 -2.09
C ASN A 31 -9.14 -2.51 -2.96
N HIS A 32 -8.86 -2.50 -4.26
CA HIS A 32 -9.60 -1.73 -5.27
C HIS A 32 -11.09 -2.13 -5.37
N GLN A 33 -11.94 -1.21 -5.80
CA GLN A 33 -13.39 -1.38 -5.96
C GLN A 33 -13.81 -2.38 -7.07
N GLY A 34 -12.92 -2.72 -7.99
CA GLY A 34 -13.23 -3.63 -9.10
C GLY A 34 -13.56 -5.06 -8.65
N GLU A 35 -14.51 -5.71 -9.33
CA GLU A 35 -15.06 -7.03 -8.97
C GLU A 35 -13.99 -8.09 -8.67
N GLN A 36 -12.96 -8.19 -9.51
CA GLN A 36 -11.88 -9.16 -9.29
C GLN A 36 -11.12 -8.90 -7.98
N ALA A 37 -10.85 -7.63 -7.64
CA ALA A 37 -10.19 -7.26 -6.39
C ALA A 37 -11.09 -7.56 -5.18
N GLN A 38 -12.40 -7.33 -5.32
CA GLN A 38 -13.38 -7.69 -4.29
C GLN A 38 -13.40 -9.20 -4.00
N ARG A 39 -13.37 -10.03 -5.05
CA ARG A 39 -13.31 -11.51 -4.92
C ARG A 39 -12.02 -11.99 -4.26
N LEU A 40 -10.89 -11.30 -4.49
CA LEU A 40 -9.59 -11.67 -3.92
C LEU A 40 -9.35 -11.10 -2.52
N HIS A 41 -10.25 -10.28 -1.99
CA HIS A 41 -10.09 -9.64 -0.69
C HIS A 41 -9.79 -10.61 0.48
N PRO A 42 -10.49 -11.76 0.63
CA PRO A 42 -10.19 -12.69 1.71
C PRO A 42 -8.76 -13.24 1.63
N MET A 43 -8.32 -13.62 0.43
CA MET A 43 -6.96 -14.10 0.20
C MET A 43 -5.92 -12.99 0.43
N LEU A 44 -6.28 -11.73 0.17
CA LEU A 44 -5.40 -10.60 0.43
C LEU A 44 -5.20 -10.41 1.94
N ALA A 45 -6.29 -10.51 2.73
CA ALA A 45 -6.24 -10.42 4.19
C ALA A 45 -5.37 -11.53 4.82
N GLU A 46 -5.46 -12.76 4.32
CA GLU A 46 -4.63 -13.88 4.79
C GLU A 46 -3.12 -13.69 4.55
N ARG A 47 -2.72 -12.81 3.61
CA ARG A 47 -1.31 -12.58 3.26
C ARG A 47 -0.68 -11.41 4.01
N LEU A 48 -1.49 -10.58 4.67
CA LEU A 48 -1.01 -9.42 5.40
C LEU A 48 -0.84 -9.76 6.88
N SER A 49 0.17 -9.17 7.50
CA SER A 49 0.32 -9.22 8.96
C SER A 49 -0.70 -8.30 9.63
N ASP A 50 -0.89 -8.50 10.94
CA ASP A 50 -1.72 -7.63 11.81
C ASP A 50 -1.19 -6.19 11.91
N LYS A 51 0.04 -5.93 11.45
CA LYS A 51 0.67 -4.60 11.41
C LYS A 51 0.28 -3.77 10.19
N ILE A 52 -0.42 -4.36 9.21
CA ILE A 52 -0.79 -3.69 7.97
C ILE A 52 -2.30 -3.59 7.87
N SER A 53 -2.80 -2.35 7.79
CA SER A 53 -4.24 -2.12 7.64
C SER A 53 -4.69 -2.46 6.22
N LEU A 54 -5.76 -3.25 6.09
CA LEU A 54 -6.37 -3.56 4.80
C LEU A 54 -7.70 -2.81 4.63
N TYR A 55 -7.73 -1.85 3.71
CA TYR A 55 -8.94 -1.12 3.36
C TYR A 55 -9.61 -1.72 2.14
N LYS A 56 -10.90 -2.05 2.26
CA LYS A 56 -11.74 -2.53 1.16
C LYS A 56 -12.58 -1.39 0.62
N GLN A 57 -12.23 -0.90 -0.57
CA GLN A 57 -13.03 0.11 -1.25
C GLN A 57 -14.35 -0.51 -1.72
N GLY A 58 -15.46 0.18 -1.48
CA GLY A 58 -16.79 -0.26 -1.95
C GLY A 58 -16.97 0.00 -3.46
N GLU A 59 -17.75 -0.84 -4.14
CA GLU A 59 -17.97 -0.75 -5.60
C GLU A 59 -18.54 0.60 -6.07
N GLN A 60 -19.30 1.27 -5.21
CA GLN A 60 -19.95 2.56 -5.50
C GLN A 60 -19.19 3.76 -4.91
N GLN A 61 -18.06 3.53 -4.25
CA GLN A 61 -17.25 4.63 -3.71
C GLN A 61 -16.44 5.30 -4.83
N PRO A 62 -16.07 6.58 -4.68
CA PRO A 62 -15.11 7.21 -5.57
C PRO A 62 -13.77 6.45 -5.59
N ASP A 63 -13.12 6.41 -6.75
CA ASP A 63 -11.82 5.75 -6.89
C ASP A 63 -10.74 6.49 -6.07
N VAL A 64 -10.22 5.84 -5.03
CA VAL A 64 -9.17 6.37 -4.16
C VAL A 64 -7.91 6.65 -4.98
N TRP A 65 -7.55 5.82 -5.95
CA TRP A 65 -6.35 6.08 -6.77
C TRP A 65 -6.51 7.34 -7.60
N GLN A 66 -7.70 7.55 -8.18
CA GLN A 66 -8.03 8.79 -8.88
C GLN A 66 -7.99 10.00 -7.93
N ALA A 67 -8.58 9.89 -6.74
CA ALA A 67 -8.60 10.97 -5.76
C ALA A 67 -7.20 11.35 -5.25
N LEU A 68 -6.28 10.38 -5.17
CA LEU A 68 -4.89 10.58 -4.77
C LEU A 68 -3.97 10.91 -5.96
N ASN A 69 -4.53 11.07 -7.15
CA ASN A 69 -3.80 11.31 -8.40
C ASN A 69 -2.69 10.26 -8.67
N GLY A 70 -2.96 9.02 -8.27
CA GLY A 70 -2.09 7.86 -8.44
C GLY A 70 -2.74 6.78 -9.34
N LYS A 71 -2.07 5.64 -9.42
CA LYS A 71 -2.57 4.44 -10.12
C LYS A 71 -2.60 3.26 -9.17
N LYS A 72 -3.46 2.29 -9.48
CA LYS A 72 -3.46 0.99 -8.81
C LYS A 72 -2.05 0.40 -8.84
N ASP A 73 -1.59 -0.14 -7.72
CA ASP A 73 -0.27 -0.74 -7.52
C ASP A 73 0.89 0.26 -7.27
N ASP A 74 0.60 1.55 -7.09
CA ASP A 74 1.59 2.55 -6.67
C ASP A 74 1.79 2.53 -5.14
N PHE A 75 2.98 2.93 -4.68
CA PHE A 75 3.18 3.38 -3.29
C PHE A 75 3.04 4.90 -3.21
N ILE A 76 2.25 5.35 -2.25
CA ILE A 76 2.02 6.76 -1.97
C ILE A 76 2.45 7.01 -0.53
N ILE A 77 3.52 7.77 -0.33
CA ILE A 77 4.16 7.96 0.97
C ILE A 77 3.87 9.37 1.46
N TYR A 78 3.30 9.46 2.65
CA TYR A 78 2.98 10.72 3.32
C TYR A 78 3.87 10.92 4.53
N ASP A 79 4.32 12.16 4.72
CA ASP A 79 4.90 12.61 5.97
C ASP A 79 3.78 13.09 6.90
N SER A 80 3.72 12.51 8.11
CA SER A 80 2.73 12.79 9.14
C SER A 80 3.04 14.05 9.96
N LEU A 81 4.26 14.58 9.90
CA LEU A 81 4.75 15.72 10.70
C LEU A 81 4.37 17.11 10.13
N CYS A 82 3.45 17.19 9.17
CA CYS A 82 3.07 18.49 8.62
C CYS A 82 2.19 19.27 9.61
N ASN A 83 2.72 20.38 10.13
CA ASN A 83 2.11 21.32 11.09
C ASN A 83 0.80 22.02 10.60
N LEU A 84 0.22 21.58 9.48
CA LEU A 84 -1.03 22.07 8.89
C LEU A 84 -2.01 20.91 8.70
N ARG A 85 -2.46 20.27 9.80
CA ARG A 85 -3.61 19.33 9.91
C ARG A 85 -3.75 18.18 8.88
N CYS A 86 -2.78 17.94 8.02
CA CYS A 86 -2.90 17.04 6.87
C CYS A 86 -1.55 16.38 6.58
N GLY A 87 -1.52 15.08 6.27
CA GLY A 87 -0.30 14.44 5.77
C GLY A 87 0.14 15.07 4.44
N ARG A 88 1.46 15.25 4.25
CA ARG A 88 2.03 15.78 3.00
C ARG A 88 2.56 14.63 2.14
N LEU A 89 2.12 14.54 0.88
CA LEU A 89 2.70 13.60 -0.08
C LEU A 89 4.19 13.94 -0.30
N THR A 90 5.09 13.02 0.04
CA THR A 90 6.54 13.19 -0.14
C THR A 90 7.07 12.36 -1.30
N HIS A 91 6.55 11.14 -1.47
CA HIS A 91 6.95 10.26 -2.56
C HIS A 91 5.76 9.55 -3.19
N HIS A 92 5.86 9.39 -4.51
CA HIS A 92 4.94 8.61 -5.32
C HIS A 92 5.78 7.66 -6.16
N ILE A 93 5.71 6.36 -5.85
CA ILE A 93 6.50 5.33 -6.52
C ILE A 93 5.54 4.50 -7.36
N SER A 94 5.66 4.65 -8.67
CA SER A 94 4.83 3.90 -9.63
C SER A 94 5.56 2.67 -10.18
N LEU A 95 4.80 1.81 -10.86
CA LEU A 95 5.36 0.72 -11.66
C LEU A 95 6.40 1.26 -12.68
N PRO A 96 7.49 0.52 -12.94
CA PRO A 96 7.81 -0.82 -12.41
C PRO A 96 8.50 -0.80 -11.03
N TYR A 97 8.84 0.38 -10.50
CA TYR A 97 9.62 0.50 -9.26
C TYR A 97 8.84 0.10 -8.01
N SER A 98 7.50 0.14 -8.05
CA SER A 98 6.65 -0.32 -6.96
C SER A 98 6.57 -1.85 -6.80
N VAL A 99 7.28 -2.65 -7.60
CA VAL A 99 7.29 -4.11 -7.45
C VAL A 99 8.27 -4.54 -6.36
N ILE A 100 7.75 -5.04 -5.22
CA ILE A 100 8.57 -5.64 -4.16
C ILE A 100 9.21 -6.93 -4.69
N GLY A 101 10.50 -7.15 -4.43
CA GLY A 101 11.28 -8.30 -4.92
C GLY A 101 12.10 -8.05 -6.17
N HIS A 102 12.11 -6.83 -6.72
CA HIS A 102 12.91 -6.46 -7.90
C HIS A 102 14.11 -5.55 -7.56
N GLY A 103 14.43 -5.32 -6.29
CA GLY A 103 15.61 -4.55 -5.86
C GLY A 103 15.49 -3.03 -5.93
N HIS A 104 14.32 -2.47 -6.30
CA HIS A 104 14.14 -1.02 -6.44
C HIS A 104 13.73 -0.32 -5.13
N ILE A 105 13.05 -1.03 -4.24
CA ILE A 105 12.43 -0.49 -3.02
C ILE A 105 12.92 -1.19 -1.75
N GLU A 106 13.94 -2.04 -1.87
CA GLU A 106 14.44 -2.93 -0.81
C GLU A 106 15.75 -2.43 -0.20
#